data_AF-A0A0E3PEE5-F1
#
_entry.id   AF-A0A0E3PEE5-F1
#
_cell.length_a   1.000
_cell.length_b   1.000
_cell.length_c   1.000
_cell.angle_alpha   90.00
_cell.angle_beta   90.00
_cell.angle_gamma   90.00
#
_symmetry.space_group_name_H-M   'P 1'
#
loop_
_entity.id
_entity.type
_entity.pdbx_description
1 polymer ?
#
loop_
_entity_poly.entity_id
_entity_poly.type
_entity_poly.pdbx_seq_one_letter_code
_entity_poly.pdbx_strand_id
1 'polypeptide(L)'
;MGNIKFTSKEEKEYTLISFEMDDVLIPEDLANLTPPEVSGSKGVVLSGRGPIWLFCFLTHFYHPTKFIATYDPRLGGAVIVERHTSGYEIGSVIKC
;
A
#
# COMPACT_ATOMS: atom_id res chain seq x y z
N MET A 1 -15.77 12.30 9.71
CA MET A 1 -15.38 11.52 8.53
C MET A 1 -13.87 11.61 8.50
N GLY A 2 -13.17 10.53 8.85
CA GLY A 2 -11.71 10.56 8.91
C GLY A 2 -11.15 10.94 7.55
N ASN A 3 -10.39 12.03 7.46
CA ASN A 3 -9.81 12.47 6.21
C ASN A 3 -8.44 11.81 6.03
N ILE A 4 -8.26 11.14 4.89
CA ILE A 4 -6.99 10.50 4.51
C ILE A 4 -6.48 11.14 3.22
N LYS A 5 -5.23 11.59 3.26
CA LYS A 5 -4.54 12.12 2.10
C LYS A 5 -3.64 11.04 1.53
N PHE A 6 -3.81 10.75 0.24
CA PHE A 6 -2.94 9.86 -0.50
C PHE A 6 -1.94 10.66 -1.33
N THR A 7 -0.71 10.19 -1.39
CA THR A 7 0.29 10.63 -2.37
C THR A 7 0.84 9.41 -3.09
N SER A 8 1.10 9.55 -4.39
CA SER A 8 1.68 8.50 -5.22
C SER A 8 3.01 8.95 -5.79
N LYS A 9 3.98 8.03 -5.80
CA LYS A 9 5.27 8.21 -6.47
C LYS A 9 5.56 7.00 -7.33
N GLU A 10 5.70 7.24 -8.62
CA GLU A 10 6.05 6.20 -9.59
C GLU A 10 7.53 5.84 -9.48
N GLU A 11 7.81 4.55 -9.27
CA GLU A 11 9.15 3.98 -9.36
C GLU A 11 9.22 3.01 -10.55
N LYS A 12 10.40 2.46 -10.82
CA LYS A 12 10.60 1.56 -11.96
C LYS A 12 9.74 0.28 -11.86
N GLU A 13 9.75 -0.37 -10.71
CA GLU A 13 9.11 -1.68 -10.50
C GLU A 13 7.78 -1.60 -9.72
N TYR A 14 7.52 -0.48 -9.03
CA TYR A 14 6.34 -0.29 -8.20
C TYR A 14 5.86 1.16 -8.19
N THR A 15 4.64 1.38 -7.69
CA THR A 15 4.15 2.71 -7.28
C THR A 15 4.14 2.77 -5.75
N LEU A 16 4.80 3.76 -5.16
CA LEU A 16 4.73 4.03 -3.73
C LEU A 16 3.46 4.82 -3.43
N ILE A 17 2.54 4.23 -2.68
CA ILE A 17 1.34 4.88 -2.16
C ILE A 17 1.59 5.21 -0.70
N SER A 18 1.74 6.49 -0.42
CA SER A 18 1.84 7.00 0.95
C SER A 18 0.50 7.56 1.40
N PHE A 19 0.11 7.28 2.63
CA PHE A 19 -1.11 7.81 3.21
C PHE A 19 -0.89 8.44 4.59
N GLU A 20 -1.59 9.55 4.80
CA GLU A 20 -1.58 10.32 6.05
C GLU A 20 -3.01 10.59 6.50
N MET A 21 -3.26 10.39 7.80
CA MET A 21 -4.55 10.63 8.42
C MET A 21 -4.52 11.98 9.13
N ASP A 22 -5.41 12.90 8.76
CA ASP A 22 -5.56 14.18 9.46
C ASP A 22 -6.40 14.01 10.75
N ASP A 23 -7.28 13.00 10.79
CA ASP A 23 -8.21 12.70 11.87
C ASP A 23 -8.25 11.19 12.18
N VAL A 24 -8.90 10.82 13.30
CA VAL A 24 -9.15 9.42 13.63
C VAL A 24 -10.08 8.79 12.59
N LEU A 25 -9.64 7.69 11.97
CA LEU A 25 -10.42 6.89 11.02
C LEU A 25 -11.28 5.88 11.79
N ILE A 26 -12.57 5.81 11.48
CA ILE A 26 -13.46 4.76 11.97
C ILE A 26 -13.70 3.71 10.87
N PRO A 27 -14.05 2.45 11.20
CA PRO A 27 -14.21 1.40 10.18
C PRO A 27 -15.21 1.72 9.07
N GLU A 28 -16.27 2.47 9.38
CA GLU A 28 -17.30 2.88 8.42
C GLU A 28 -16.77 3.84 7.34
N ASP A 29 -15.67 4.54 7.62
CA ASP A 29 -15.04 5.44 6.65
C ASP A 29 -14.45 4.65 5.46
N LEU A 30 -14.10 3.35 5.62
CA LEU A 30 -13.52 2.52 4.56
C LEU A 30 -14.37 2.48 3.28
N ALA A 31 -15.70 2.46 3.44
CA ALA A 31 -16.64 2.39 2.32
C ALA A 31 -16.62 3.65 1.43
N ASN A 32 -16.09 4.76 1.97
CA ASN A 32 -16.04 6.06 1.29
C ASN A 32 -14.62 6.43 0.84
N LEU A 33 -13.62 5.57 1.10
CA LEU A 33 -12.25 5.85 0.68
C LEU A 33 -12.11 5.70 -0.83
N THR A 34 -11.39 6.65 -1.43
CA THR A 34 -11.02 6.63 -2.84
C THR A 34 -9.49 6.61 -2.99
N PRO A 35 -8.83 5.44 -2.81
CA PRO A 35 -7.39 5.34 -3.05
C PRO A 35 -7.05 5.67 -4.51
N PRO A 36 -5.86 6.22 -4.79
CA PRO A 36 -5.46 6.60 -6.16
C PRO A 36 -5.34 5.38 -7.07
N GLU A 37 -5.71 5.54 -8.33
CA GLU A 37 -5.46 4.52 -9.36
C GLU A 37 -3.96 4.36 -9.65
N VAL A 38 -3.54 3.13 -9.94
CA VAL A 38 -2.14 2.78 -10.23
C VAL A 38 -2.08 1.84 -11.43
N SER A 39 -0.91 1.76 -12.06
CA SER A 39 -0.70 0.79 -13.14
C SER A 39 -0.62 -0.65 -12.59
N GLY A 40 -1.51 -1.53 -13.04
CA GLY A 40 -1.42 -2.97 -12.73
C GLY A 40 -0.18 -3.67 -13.30
N SER A 41 0.58 -3.00 -14.17
CA SER A 41 1.83 -3.54 -14.74
C SER A 41 3.03 -3.50 -13.80
N LYS A 42 2.89 -2.87 -12.63
CA LYS A 42 3.90 -2.72 -11.57
C LYS A 42 3.36 -3.30 -10.26
N GLY A 43 4.20 -3.38 -9.23
CA GLY A 43 3.74 -3.61 -7.86
C GLY A 43 3.30 -2.33 -7.16
N VAL A 44 2.82 -2.46 -5.92
CA VAL A 44 2.52 -1.33 -5.04
C VAL A 44 3.25 -1.48 -3.73
N VAL A 45 3.83 -0.38 -3.24
CA VAL A 45 4.35 -0.26 -1.87
C VAL A 45 3.42 0.65 -1.09
N LEU A 46 2.85 0.15 0.01
CA LEU A 46 2.03 0.92 0.95
C LEU A 46 2.91 1.47 2.07
N SER A 47 2.83 2.78 2.31
CA SER A 47 3.53 3.45 3.41
C SER A 47 2.58 4.42 4.11
N GLY A 48 2.67 4.50 5.42
CA GLY A 48 1.79 5.38 6.19
C GLY A 48 1.66 4.94 7.63
N ARG A 49 1.01 5.78 8.43
CA ARG A 49 0.62 5.44 9.80
C ARG A 49 -0.89 5.31 9.83
N GLY A 50 -1.37 4.14 10.24
CA GLY A 50 -2.80 3.87 10.31
C GLY A 50 -3.09 2.54 10.98
N PRO A 51 -4.37 2.25 11.21
CA PRO A 51 -4.80 1.01 11.81
C PRO A 51 -4.55 -0.18 10.86
N ILE A 52 -4.37 -1.38 11.42
CA ILE A 52 -4.06 -2.59 10.65
C ILE A 52 -5.11 -2.86 9.57
N TRP A 53 -6.39 -2.65 9.87
CA TRP A 53 -7.48 -2.88 8.92
C TRP A 53 -7.43 -1.94 7.69
N LEU A 54 -6.83 -0.76 7.80
CA LEU A 54 -6.61 0.12 6.64
C LEU A 54 -5.57 -0.47 5.69
N PHE A 55 -4.48 -1.03 6.23
CA PHE A 55 -3.50 -1.76 5.41
C PHE A 55 -4.12 -2.97 4.73
N CYS A 56 -4.99 -3.73 5.43
CA CYS A 56 -5.70 -4.86 4.82
C CYS A 56 -6.61 -4.40 3.68
N PHE A 57 -7.38 -3.33 3.89
CA PHE A 57 -8.23 -2.74 2.85
C PHE A 57 -7.42 -2.29 1.63
N LEU A 58 -6.34 -1.54 1.82
CA LEU A 58 -5.49 -1.06 0.73
C LEU A 58 -4.78 -2.20 0.01
N THR A 59 -4.32 -3.22 0.73
CA THR A 59 -3.73 -4.43 0.13
C THR A 59 -4.73 -5.08 -0.81
N HIS A 60 -5.97 -5.28 -0.36
CA HIS A 60 -7.00 -5.87 -1.20
C HIS A 60 -7.41 -4.98 -2.38
N PHE A 61 -7.49 -3.66 -2.17
CA PHE A 61 -7.81 -2.70 -3.23
C PHE A 61 -6.79 -2.77 -4.38
N TYR A 62 -5.50 -2.87 -4.05
CA TYR A 62 -4.42 -2.93 -5.04
C TYR A 62 -4.06 -4.35 -5.51
N HIS A 63 -4.74 -5.39 -5.03
CA HIS A 63 -4.42 -6.79 -5.34
C HIS A 63 -4.18 -7.10 -6.83
N PRO A 64 -4.84 -6.47 -7.83
CA PRO A 64 -4.61 -6.82 -9.23
C PRO A 64 -3.22 -6.46 -9.78
N THR A 65 -2.37 -5.80 -8.99
CA THR A 65 -0.99 -5.42 -9.34
C THR A 65 -0.02 -6.60 -9.27
N LYS A 66 1.24 -6.43 -9.71
CA LYS A 66 2.21 -7.55 -9.72
C LYS A 66 2.51 -8.12 -8.33
N PHE A 67 2.57 -7.25 -7.33
CA PHE A 67 2.78 -7.56 -5.92
C PHE A 67 2.33 -6.39 -5.05
N ILE A 68 2.04 -6.69 -3.78
CA ILE A 68 1.85 -5.67 -2.74
C ILE A 68 2.96 -5.82 -1.70
N ALA A 69 3.53 -4.69 -1.28
CA ALA A 69 4.46 -4.64 -0.17
C ALA A 69 4.06 -3.57 0.84
N THR A 70 4.36 -3.81 2.12
CA THR A 70 4.09 -2.88 3.22
C THR A 70 5.41 -2.35 3.79
N TYR A 71 5.56 -1.03 3.85
CA TYR A 71 6.79 -0.41 4.35
C TYR A 71 6.93 -0.61 5.86
N ASP A 72 8.10 -1.10 6.28
CA ASP A 72 8.48 -1.18 7.68
C ASP A 72 9.77 -0.36 7.93
N PRO A 73 9.69 0.76 8.66
CA PRO A 73 10.85 1.60 8.97
C PRO A 73 11.99 0.85 9.68
N ARG A 74 11.67 -0.22 10.43
CA ARG A 74 12.67 -1.04 11.15
C ARG A 74 13.55 -1.85 10.21
N LEU A 75 13.03 -2.17 9.02
CA LEU A 75 13.73 -2.93 7.98
C LEU A 75 14.38 -2.01 6.93
N GLY A 76 14.03 -0.71 6.93
CA GLY A 76 14.44 0.25 5.90
C GLY A 76 14.02 -0.23 4.52
N GLY A 77 12.77 -0.69 4.39
CA GLY A 77 12.23 -1.28 3.17
C GLY A 77 10.81 -1.80 3.34
N ALA A 78 10.23 -2.30 2.25
CA ALA A 78 8.88 -2.83 2.22
C ALA A 78 8.86 -4.35 2.08
N VAL A 79 8.05 -5.02 2.91
CA VAL A 79 7.89 -6.49 2.90
C VAL A 79 6.80 -6.87 1.91
N ILE A 80 7.12 -7.73 0.95
CA ILE A 80 6.12 -8.26 0.01
C ILE A 80 5.15 -9.18 0.75
N VAL A 81 3.85 -8.87 0.70
CA VAL A 81 2.77 -9.61 1.38
C VAL A 81 1.89 -10.40 0.41
N GLU A 82 1.88 -10.03 -0.87
CA GLU A 82 1.08 -10.65 -1.92
C GLU A 82 1.82 -10.57 -3.27
N ARG A 83 1.58 -11.55 -4.16
CA ARG A 83 2.12 -11.53 -5.54
C ARG A 83 1.18 -12.22 -6.54
N HIS A 84 1.26 -11.77 -7.79
CA HIS A 84 0.67 -12.45 -8.97
C HIS A 84 1.69 -12.72 -10.08
N THR A 85 2.93 -12.23 -9.94
CA THR A 85 4.00 -12.44 -10.92
C THR A 85 5.15 -13.24 -10.31
N SER A 86 5.64 -14.23 -11.05
CA SER A 86 6.86 -14.96 -10.70
C SER A 86 8.07 -14.01 -10.72
N GLY A 87 8.96 -14.11 -9.72
CA GLY A 87 10.12 -13.23 -9.58
C GLY A 87 10.08 -12.30 -8.35
N TYR A 88 8.93 -12.20 -7.69
CA TYR A 88 8.78 -11.57 -6.37
C TYR A 88 8.46 -12.64 -5.34
N GLU A 89 9.08 -12.63 -4.16
CA GLU A 89 8.82 -13.64 -3.12
C GLU A 89 8.15 -13.03 -1.90
N ILE A 90 7.11 -13.68 -1.39
CA ILE A 90 6.41 -13.25 -0.17
C ILE A 90 7.40 -13.30 1.00
N GLY A 91 7.41 -12.25 1.82
CA GLY A 91 8.35 -12.07 2.93
C GLY A 91 9.70 -11.45 2.53
N SER A 92 9.99 -11.30 1.23
CA SER A 92 11.17 -10.57 0.78
C SER A 92 11.03 -9.06 1.01
N VAL A 93 12.17 -8.38 1.19
CA VAL A 93 12.23 -6.94 1.48
C VAL A 93 12.75 -6.17 0.26
N ILE A 94 11.94 -5.23 -0.23
CA ILE A 94 12.32 -4.25 -1.25
C ILE A 94 12.94 -3.05 -0.55
N LYS A 95 14.16 -2.66 -0.93
CA LYS A 95 14.76 -1.42 -0.44
C LYS A 95 14.14 -0.23 -1.17
N CYS A 96 13.60 0.70 -0.40
CA CYS A 96 12.87 1.89 -0.85
C CYS A 96 13.12 3.07 0.08
#